data_AF-A0A9P6V001-F1
#
_entry.id   AF-A0A9P6V001-F1
#
_cell.length_a   1.000
_cell.length_b   1.000
_cell.length_c   1.000
_cell.angle_alpha   90.00
_cell.angle_beta   90.00
_cell.angle_gamma   90.00
#
_symmetry.space_group_name_H-M   'P 1'
#
loop_
_entity.id
_entity.type
_entity.pdbx_description
1 polymer ?
#
loop_
_entity_poly.entity_id
_entity_poly.type
_entity_poly.pdbx_seq_one_letter_code
_entity_poly.pdbx_strand_id
1 'polypeptide(L)'
;MPRITTVPHPPTLSFYRSALRAIRLAAPERATGLAPPLAHLQRKLQYNLRDGIQLYHQERDHATIQDLIRGGEQDLAIIQAWRHVDPLWLDRIFKKPTGKMS
;
A
#
# COMPACT_ATOMS: atom_id res chain seq x y z
N MET A 1 25.80 -18.23 -25.37
CA MET A 1 24.51 -17.69 -24.87
C MET A 1 24.70 -17.26 -23.42
N PRO A 2 24.50 -15.99 -23.04
CA PRO A 2 24.58 -15.62 -21.64
C PRO A 2 23.37 -16.23 -20.92
N ARG A 3 23.63 -17.00 -19.86
CA ARG A 3 22.60 -17.46 -18.94
C ARG A 3 22.04 -16.21 -18.26
N ILE A 4 20.78 -15.89 -18.56
CA ILE A 4 20.01 -14.94 -17.76
C ILE A 4 19.80 -15.63 -16.41
N THR A 5 20.70 -15.42 -15.46
CA THR A 5 20.44 -15.68 -14.05
C THR A 5 19.40 -14.66 -13.62
N THR A 6 18.13 -15.01 -13.77
CA THR A 6 17.06 -14.38 -13.02
C THR A 6 17.38 -14.67 -11.56
N VAL A 7 18.04 -13.73 -10.89
CA VAL A 7 18.16 -13.77 -9.44
C VAL A 7 16.71 -13.84 -8.95
N PRO A 8 16.28 -14.94 -8.30
CA PRO A 8 14.93 -14.98 -7.76
C PRO A 8 14.89 -13.84 -6.76
N HIS A 9 14.02 -12.83 -6.96
CA HIS A 9 13.88 -11.72 -6.02
C HIS A 9 13.15 -12.23 -4.78
N PRO A 10 13.83 -12.55 -3.66
CA PRO A 10 13.21 -13.33 -2.60
C PRO A 10 12.33 -12.54 -1.61
N PRO A 11 12.35 -11.19 -1.48
CA PRO A 11 11.49 -10.55 -0.48
C PRO A 11 10.12 -10.11 -1.03
N THR A 12 9.85 -10.16 -2.33
CA THR A 12 8.62 -9.57 -2.92
C THR A 12 7.34 -10.19 -2.37
N LEU A 13 7.27 -11.53 -2.25
CA LEU A 13 6.05 -12.18 -1.78
C LEU A 13 5.80 -11.95 -0.28
N SER A 14 6.87 -11.92 0.53
CA SER A 14 6.78 -11.67 1.97
C SER A 14 6.38 -10.21 2.26
N PHE A 15 7.02 -9.27 1.57
CA PHE A 15 6.68 -7.85 1.62
C PHE A 15 5.23 -7.62 1.18
N TYR A 16 4.83 -8.19 0.04
CA TYR A 16 3.48 -8.07 -0.49
C TYR A 16 2.42 -8.60 0.49
N ARG A 17 2.64 -9.78 1.08
CA ARG A 17 1.74 -10.34 2.10
C ARG A 17 1.65 -9.46 3.35
N SER A 18 2.78 -8.91 3.79
CA SER A 18 2.85 -8.02 4.95
C SER A 18 2.11 -6.71 4.70
N ALA A 19 2.27 -6.13 3.50
CA ALA A 19 1.56 -4.93 3.08
C ALA A 19 0.05 -5.15 2.95
N LEU A 20 -0.39 -6.25 2.34
CA LEU A 20 -1.80 -6.61 2.30
C LEU A 20 -2.41 -6.80 3.70
N ARG A 21 -1.66 -7.41 4.63
CA ARG A 21 -2.08 -7.58 6.02
C ARG A 21 -2.22 -6.23 6.72
N ALA A 22 -1.25 -5.32 6.54
CA ALA A 22 -1.31 -3.97 7.11
C ALA A 22 -2.51 -3.19 6.56
N ILE A 23 -2.74 -3.23 5.25
CA ILE A 23 -3.91 -2.59 4.61
C ILE A 23 -5.23 -3.14 5.18
N ARG A 24 -5.32 -4.45 5.42
CA ARG A 24 -6.51 -5.07 6.01
C ARG A 24 -6.73 -4.66 7.47
N LEU A 25 -5.66 -4.63 8.27
CA LEU A 25 -5.74 -4.27 9.69
C LEU A 25 -5.96 -2.77 9.91
N ALA A 26 -5.52 -1.92 8.98
CA ALA A 26 -5.76 -0.48 9.00
C ALA A 26 -7.22 -0.13 8.69
N ALA A 27 -7.98 -1.02 8.05
CA ALA A 27 -9.42 -0.84 7.86
C ALA A 27 -10.17 -1.44 9.08
N PRO A 28 -10.77 -0.62 9.96
CA PRO A 28 -11.51 -1.15 11.10
C PRO A 28 -12.72 -1.93 10.58
N GLU A 29 -12.70 -3.25 10.79
CA GLU A 29 -13.85 -4.12 10.54
C GLU A 29 -14.96 -3.72 11.51
N ARG A 30 -15.96 -2.96 11.02
CA ARG A 30 -17.40 -3.00 11.38
C ARG A 30 -17.83 -3.05 12.87
N ALA A 31 -16.95 -2.92 13.85
CA ALA A 31 -17.26 -3.20 15.25
C ALA A 31 -18.12 -2.11 15.92
N THR A 32 -18.32 -0.95 15.28
CA THR A 32 -19.00 0.20 15.90
C THR A 32 -20.16 0.79 15.08
N GLY A 33 -20.62 0.12 14.01
CA GLY A 33 -21.74 0.64 13.20
C GLY A 33 -21.45 1.95 12.44
N LEU A 34 -20.25 2.49 12.55
CA LEU A 34 -19.76 3.61 11.75
C LEU A 34 -19.28 3.08 10.40
N ALA A 35 -19.93 3.57 9.34
CA ALA A 35 -19.64 3.22 7.94
C ALA A 35 -18.13 3.26 7.65
N PRO A 36 -17.55 2.30 6.89
CA PRO A 36 -16.11 2.15 6.76
C PRO A 36 -15.58 3.30 5.89
N PRO A 37 -14.95 4.33 6.47
CA PRO A 37 -14.43 5.44 5.69
C PRO A 37 -13.24 4.98 4.84
N LEU A 38 -12.70 3.80 5.13
CA LEU A 38 -11.46 3.29 4.58
C LEU A 38 -11.65 2.21 3.51
N ALA A 39 -12.88 1.75 3.19
CA ALA A 39 -13.06 0.66 2.22
C ALA A 39 -12.67 1.06 0.78
N HIS A 40 -12.84 2.32 0.41
CA HIS A 40 -12.39 2.84 -0.89
C HIS A 40 -10.87 3.06 -0.90
N LEU A 41 -10.31 3.55 0.22
CA LEU A 41 -8.88 3.72 0.42
C LEU A 41 -8.15 2.37 0.39
N GLN A 42 -8.72 1.35 1.04
CA GLN A 42 -8.23 -0.01 1.06
C GLN A 42 -8.09 -0.59 -0.35
N ARG A 43 -9.13 -0.44 -1.19
CA ARG A 43 -9.07 -0.85 -2.61
C ARG A 43 -7.98 -0.10 -3.37
N LYS A 44 -7.90 1.22 -3.21
CA LYS A 44 -6.86 2.04 -3.86
C LYS A 44 -5.45 1.60 -3.45
N LEU A 45 -5.22 1.34 -2.17
CA LEU A 45 -3.93 0.87 -1.66
C LEU A 45 -3.57 -0.52 -2.19
N GLN A 46 -4.54 -1.42 -2.31
CA GLN A 46 -4.32 -2.74 -2.94
C GLN A 46 -3.95 -2.62 -4.41
N TYR A 47 -4.59 -1.72 -5.16
CA TYR A 47 -4.22 -1.44 -6.55
C TYR A 47 -2.81 -0.87 -6.65
N ASN A 48 -2.49 0.18 -5.87
CA ASN A 48 -1.16 0.79 -5.86
C ASN A 48 -0.06 -0.22 -5.50
N LEU A 49 -0.31 -1.10 -4.52
CA LEU A 49 0.63 -2.15 -4.13
C LEU A 49 0.87 -3.14 -5.28
N ARG A 50 -0.19 -3.54 -5.99
CA ARG A 50 -0.07 -4.42 -7.16
C ARG A 50 0.77 -3.76 -8.27
N ASP A 51 0.50 -2.50 -8.58
CA ASP A 51 1.21 -1.76 -9.62
C ASP A 51 2.69 -1.58 -9.25
N GLY A 52 2.99 -1.25 -7.99
CA GLY A 52 4.37 -1.14 -7.50
C GLY A 52 5.15 -2.46 -7.59
N ILE A 53 4.52 -3.59 -7.27
CA ILE A 53 5.12 -4.92 -7.45
C ILE A 53 5.33 -5.24 -8.93
N GLN A 54 4.40 -4.85 -9.80
CA GLN A 54 4.56 -5.03 -11.24
C GLN A 54 5.74 -4.22 -11.79
N LEU A 55 5.92 -2.98 -11.36
CA LEU A 55 7.08 -2.15 -11.70
C LEU A 55 8.39 -2.79 -11.21
N TYR A 56 8.41 -3.25 -9.96
CA TYR A 56 9.54 -3.98 -9.39
C TYR A 56 9.94 -5.20 -10.24
N HIS A 57 8.95 -5.96 -10.74
CA HIS A 57 9.22 -7.14 -11.57
C HIS A 57 9.77 -6.80 -12.97
N GLN A 58 9.52 -5.60 -13.46
CA GLN A 58 9.99 -5.13 -14.77
C GLN A 58 11.36 -4.46 -14.69
N GLU A 59 11.74 -3.97 -13.50
CA GLU A 59 13.00 -3.28 -13.28
C GLU A 59 14.19 -4.25 -13.28
N ARG A 60 15.31 -3.81 -13.86
CA ARG A 60 16.58 -4.55 -13.93
C ARG A 60 17.73 -3.78 -13.30
N ASP A 61 17.59 -2.47 -13.15
CA ASP A 61 18.56 -1.65 -12.46
C ASP A 61 18.50 -1.90 -10.95
N HIS A 62 19.64 -2.31 -10.39
CA HIS A 62 19.72 -2.66 -8.98
C HIS A 62 19.54 -1.44 -8.06
N ALA A 63 20.01 -0.25 -8.46
CA ALA A 63 19.83 0.96 -7.66
C ALA A 63 18.34 1.32 -7.55
N THR A 64 17.63 1.30 -8.68
CA THR A 64 16.19 1.55 -8.75
C THR A 64 15.40 0.51 -7.95
N ILE A 65 15.78 -0.77 -8.00
CA ILE A 65 15.17 -1.83 -7.17
C ILE A 65 15.30 -1.52 -5.67
N GLN A 66 16.48 -1.09 -5.21
CA GLN A 66 16.69 -0.72 -3.81
C GLN A 66 15.86 0.49 -3.40
N ASP A 67 15.74 1.48 -4.29
CA ASP A 67 14.89 2.64 -4.07
C ASP A 67 13.40 2.28 -3.96
N LEU A 68 12.93 1.38 -4.83
CA LEU A 68 11.55 0.86 -4.78
C LEU A 68 11.27 0.09 -3.48
N ILE A 69 12.22 -0.74 -3.02
CA ILE A 69 12.11 -1.46 -1.74
C ILE A 69 12.01 -0.46 -0.59
N ARG A 70 12.93 0.50 -0.52
CA ARG A 70 12.98 1.52 0.54
C ARG A 70 11.70 2.36 0.57
N GLY A 71 11.21 2.79 -0.59
CA GLY A 71 9.93 3.51 -0.69
C GLY A 71 8.75 2.66 -0.19
N GLY A 72 8.69 1.39 -0.60
CA GLY A 72 7.66 0.46 -0.14
C GLY A 72 7.69 0.21 1.37
N GLU A 73 8.86 0.12 2.00
CA GLU A 73 8.99 -0.01 3.45
C GLU A 73 8.49 1.24 4.20
N GLN A 74 8.78 2.43 3.67
CA GLN A 74 8.26 3.70 4.22
C GLN A 74 6.74 3.78 4.11
N ASP A 75 6.18 3.44 2.94
CA ASP A 75 4.74 3.41 2.73
C ASP A 75 4.05 2.41 3.66
N LEU A 76 4.66 1.23 3.87
CA LEU A 76 4.17 0.23 4.80
C LEU A 76 4.13 0.75 6.23
N ALA A 77 5.19 1.44 6.68
CA ALA A 77 5.24 2.03 8.00
C ALA A 77 4.14 3.10 8.20
N ILE A 78 3.88 3.93 7.18
CA ILE A 78 2.80 4.93 7.19
C ILE A 78 1.44 4.24 7.33
N ILE A 79 1.16 3.22 6.52
CA ILE A 79 -0.11 2.47 6.59
C ILE A 79 -0.28 1.81 7.97
N GLN A 80 0.80 1.26 8.54
CA GLN A 80 0.76 0.69 9.88
C GLN A 80 0.51 1.75 10.96
N ALA A 81 1.04 2.96 10.81
CA ALA A 81 0.82 4.06 11.75
C ALA A 81 -0.63 4.54 11.78
N TRP A 82 -1.39 4.37 10.69
CA TRP A 82 -2.81 4.77 10.64
C TRP A 82 -3.68 4.06 11.68
N ARG A 83 -3.28 2.88 12.18
CA ARG A 83 -3.98 2.20 13.28
C ARG A 83 -4.06 3.04 14.57
N HIS A 84 -3.16 4.02 14.71
CA HIS A 84 -3.06 4.90 15.87
C HIS A 84 -3.67 6.28 15.61
N VAL A 85 -4.17 6.54 14.41
CA VAL A 85 -4.80 7.81 14.02
C VAL A 85 -6.31 7.68 14.18
N ASP A 86 -6.95 8.74 14.69
CA ASP A 86 -8.41 8.81 14.78
C ASP A 86 -9.05 8.57 13.39
N PRO A 87 -9.95 7.57 13.26
CA PRO A 87 -10.61 7.27 11.99
C PRO A 87 -11.33 8.46 11.35
N LEU A 88 -11.87 9.40 12.14
CA LEU A 88 -12.51 10.63 11.64
C LEU A 88 -11.52 11.60 11.01
N TRP A 89 -10.28 11.63 11.52
CA TRP A 89 -9.19 12.40 10.93
C TRP A 89 -8.71 11.80 9.61
N LEU A 90 -8.55 10.47 9.55
CA LEU A 90 -8.23 9.79 8.31
C LEU A 90 -9.30 10.05 7.24
N ASP A 91 -10.58 9.97 7.63
CA ASP A 91 -11.69 10.24 6.72
C ASP A 91 -11.66 11.68 6.16
N ARG A 92 -11.29 12.68 6.97
CA ARG A 92 -11.14 14.08 6.52
C ARG A 92 -9.99 14.29 5.54
N ILE A 93 -8.86 13.60 5.73
CA ILE A 93 -7.69 13.70 4.85
C ILE A 93 -7.99 13.06 3.48
N PHE A 94 -8.69 11.92 3.48
CA PHE A 94 -8.88 11.11 2.28
C PHE A 94 -10.23 11.32 1.57
N LYS A 95 -11.26 11.87 2.23
CA LYS A 95 -12.45 12.35 1.53
C LYS A 95 -12.05 13.53 0.65
N LYS A 96 -12.22 13.36 -0.67
CA LYS A 96 -12.20 14.49 -1.59
C LYS A 96 -13.23 15.53 -1.09
N PRO A 97 -12.92 16.84 -1.13
CA PRO A 97 -13.97 17.83 -1.03
C PRO A 97 -14.93 17.57 -2.19
N THR A 98 -16.12 17.08 -1.88
CA THR A 98 -17.24 17.14 -2.81
C THR A 98 -17.55 18.62 -2.98
N GLY A 99 -16.87 19.26 -3.92
CA GLY A 99 -17.23 20.58 -4.39
C GLY A 99 -18.63 20.48 -4.94
N LYS A 100 -19.63 20.91 -4.16
CA LYS A 100 -20.80 21.54 -4.73
C LYS A 100 -20.30 22.88 -5.24
N MET A 101 -19.94 22.95 -6.52
CA MET A 101 -19.97 24.22 -7.22
C MET A 101 -21.44 24.59 -7.34
N SER A 102 -21.85 25.54 -6.51
CA SER A 102 -23.07 26.32 -6.69
C SER A 102 -23.07 27.06 -8.02
#